data_AF-A0A952E6W2-F1
#
_entry.id   AF-A0A952E6W2-F1
#
_cell.length_a   1.000
_cell.length_b   1.000
_cell.length_c   1.000
_cell.angle_alpha   90.00
_cell.angle_beta   90.00
_cell.angle_gamma   90.00
#
_symmetry.space_group_name_H-M   'P 1'
#
loop_
_entity.id
_entity.type
_entity.pdbx_description
1 polymer ?
#
loop_
_entity_poly.entity_id
_entity_poly.type
_entity_poly.pdbx_seq_one_letter_code
_entity_poly.pdbx_strand_id
1 'polypeptide(L)'
;MQAGQPKAPGYQQALETLCESYWFPLYSYLRRHGYNNQQAEDHTQAFFCRILEKQVLRMADSKRGKFRSFLLGTLKHFLSDEYDRARAQKRGGGRKILSIDFTEAENQYALEPAHGLSPEKLFDKSWALTVLDRTMAHLKAELASQNKHELFDHLKIYLTVEKGSIPYRDKAVELNMTEGNVRTAVHRLRRRYRRLLRDEIAQTVAAEDQVDEEIDDLFNALAY
;
A
#
# COMPACT_ATOMS: atom_id res chain seq x y z
N MET A 1 0.85 1.21 -16.53
CA MET A 1 0.63 0.34 -15.35
C MET A 1 0.27 -1.06 -15.84
N GLN A 2 0.95 -2.11 -15.36
CA GLN A 2 0.69 -3.50 -15.78
C GLN A 2 -0.71 -3.99 -15.38
N ALA A 3 -1.22 -3.55 -14.22
CA ALA A 3 -2.59 -3.85 -13.77
C ALA A 3 -3.70 -3.25 -14.65
N GLY A 4 -3.36 -2.33 -15.56
CA GLY A 4 -4.29 -1.81 -16.58
C GLY A 4 -4.30 -2.62 -17.89
N GLN A 5 -3.41 -3.60 -18.07
CA GLN A 5 -3.22 -4.31 -19.33
C GLN A 5 -3.47 -5.82 -19.18
N PRO A 6 -4.71 -6.31 -19.41
CA PRO A 6 -5.08 -7.72 -19.20
C PRO A 6 -4.26 -8.77 -19.97
N LYS A 7 -3.52 -8.34 -20.99
CA LYS A 7 -2.65 -9.20 -21.82
C LYS A 7 -1.16 -9.08 -21.46
N ALA A 8 -0.79 -8.20 -20.53
CA ALA A 8 0.60 -8.03 -20.13
C ALA A 8 1.06 -9.21 -19.24
N PRO A 9 2.29 -9.72 -19.43
CA PRO A 9 2.89 -10.63 -18.45
C PRO A 9 2.96 -9.92 -17.09
N GLY A 10 2.47 -10.58 -16.03
CA GLY A 10 2.39 -9.99 -14.68
C GLY A 10 1.08 -9.26 -14.34
N TYR A 11 0.09 -9.22 -15.23
CA TYR A 11 -1.22 -8.56 -14.98
C TYR A 11 -1.88 -9.00 -13.67
N GLN A 12 -1.96 -10.30 -13.40
CA GLN A 12 -2.62 -10.82 -12.20
C GLN A 12 -1.89 -10.40 -10.91
N GLN A 13 -0.56 -10.48 -10.90
CA GLN A 13 0.26 -10.09 -9.75
C GLN A 13 0.19 -8.57 -9.49
N ALA A 14 0.19 -7.77 -10.56
CA ALA A 14 0.01 -6.33 -10.44
C ALA A 14 -1.41 -5.97 -9.94
N LEU A 15 -2.43 -6.74 -10.33
CA LEU A 15 -3.81 -6.55 -9.86
C LEU A 15 -3.95 -6.88 -8.37
N GLU A 16 -3.40 -8.01 -7.95
CA GLU A 16 -3.38 -8.47 -6.56
C GLU A 16 -2.69 -7.43 -5.68
N THR A 17 -1.50 -6.98 -6.09
CA THR A 17 -0.75 -5.93 -5.40
C THR A 17 -1.55 -4.63 -5.28
N LEU A 18 -2.26 -4.24 -6.33
CA LEU A 18 -3.12 -3.05 -6.31
C LEU A 18 -4.26 -3.21 -5.30
N CYS A 19 -5.01 -4.32 -5.37
CA CYS A 19 -6.11 -4.59 -4.46
C CYS A 19 -5.62 -4.59 -3.00
N GLU A 20 -4.56 -5.33 -2.71
CA GLU A 20 -3.98 -5.43 -1.37
C GLU A 20 -3.39 -4.10 -0.86
N SER A 21 -2.85 -3.25 -1.75
CA SER A 21 -2.26 -1.97 -1.35
C SER A 21 -3.28 -0.86 -1.10
N TYR A 22 -4.44 -0.91 -1.76
CA TYR A 22 -5.39 0.19 -1.78
C TYR A 22 -6.74 -0.11 -1.11
N TRP A 23 -7.07 -1.37 -0.77
CA TRP A 23 -8.36 -1.67 -0.16
C TRP A 23 -8.56 -0.98 1.19
N PHE A 24 -7.56 -1.06 2.08
CA PHE A 24 -7.66 -0.46 3.41
C PHE A 24 -7.68 1.08 3.36
N PRO A 25 -6.81 1.76 2.57
CA PRO A 25 -6.92 3.20 2.37
C PRO A 25 -8.30 3.65 1.86
N LEU A 26 -8.91 2.93 0.90
CA LEU A 26 -10.24 3.28 0.39
C LEU A 26 -11.34 3.04 1.44
N TYR A 27 -11.24 1.93 2.18
CA TYR A 27 -12.15 1.62 3.27
C TYR A 27 -12.09 2.66 4.40
N SER A 28 -10.89 3.02 4.85
CA SER A 28 -10.70 4.03 5.91
C SER A 28 -11.20 5.40 5.46
N TYR A 29 -10.98 5.79 4.21
CA TYR A 29 -11.55 6.99 3.61
C TYR A 29 -13.09 6.98 3.68
N LEU A 30 -13.74 5.86 3.33
CA LEU A 30 -15.20 5.71 3.41
C LEU A 30 -15.71 5.83 4.85
N ARG A 31 -15.06 5.16 5.82
CA ARG A 31 -15.44 5.25 7.24
C ARG A 31 -15.39 6.70 7.75
N ARG A 32 -14.36 7.45 7.36
CA ARG A 32 -14.19 8.87 7.73
C ARG A 32 -15.15 9.80 6.99
N HIS A 33 -15.64 9.40 5.82
CA HIS A 33 -16.70 10.09 5.08
C HIS A 33 -18.11 9.80 5.60
N GLY A 34 -18.25 9.08 6.72
CA GLY A 34 -19.51 8.88 7.42
C GLY A 34 -20.26 7.60 7.04
N TYR A 35 -19.66 6.73 6.23
CA TYR A 35 -20.22 5.41 5.96
C TYR A 35 -20.02 4.49 7.18
N ASN A 36 -21.06 3.73 7.53
CA ASN A 36 -20.93 2.71 8.57
C ASN A 36 -20.04 1.53 8.10
N ASN A 37 -19.67 0.61 9.00
CA ASN A 37 -18.77 -0.50 8.66
C ASN A 37 -19.25 -1.27 7.42
N GLN A 38 -20.48 -1.78 7.48
CA GLN A 38 -21.07 -2.58 6.42
C GLN A 38 -21.11 -1.83 5.08
N GLN A 39 -21.48 -0.55 5.10
CA GLN A 39 -21.48 0.29 3.90
C GLN A 39 -20.07 0.50 3.33
N ALA A 40 -19.07 0.69 4.19
CA ALA A 40 -17.69 0.88 3.75
C ALA A 40 -17.11 -0.42 3.14
N GLU A 41 -17.39 -1.58 3.72
CA GLU A 41 -17.04 -2.89 3.16
C GLU A 41 -17.69 -3.08 1.79
N ASP A 42 -19.02 -2.93 1.72
CA ASP A 42 -19.82 -3.11 0.50
C ASP A 42 -19.34 -2.17 -0.62
N HIS A 43 -19.13 -0.88 -0.30
CA HIS A 43 -18.67 0.10 -1.29
C HIS A 43 -17.25 -0.17 -1.75
N THR A 44 -16.34 -0.59 -0.86
CA THR A 44 -14.96 -0.94 -1.24
C THR A 44 -14.96 -2.13 -2.19
N GLN A 45 -15.66 -3.21 -1.86
CA GLN A 45 -15.77 -4.40 -2.73
C GLN A 45 -16.42 -4.04 -4.07
N ALA A 46 -17.56 -3.34 -4.03
CA ALA A 46 -18.30 -2.95 -5.23
C ALA A 46 -17.50 -2.01 -6.14
N PHE A 47 -16.67 -1.14 -5.56
CA PHE A 47 -15.75 -0.28 -6.28
C PHE A 47 -14.69 -1.09 -7.02
N PHE A 48 -14.00 -2.00 -6.34
CA PHE A 48 -13.02 -2.88 -6.99
C PHE A 48 -13.65 -3.72 -8.10
N CYS A 49 -14.83 -4.32 -7.86
CA CYS A 49 -15.54 -5.05 -8.92
C CYS A 49 -15.79 -4.14 -10.13
N ARG A 50 -16.24 -2.91 -9.92
CA ARG A 50 -16.58 -1.98 -10.98
C ARG A 50 -15.36 -1.57 -11.80
N ILE A 51 -14.25 -1.21 -11.16
CA ILE A 51 -13.04 -0.76 -11.88
C ILE A 51 -12.39 -1.89 -12.67
N LEU A 52 -12.50 -3.14 -12.17
CA LEU A 52 -12.03 -4.34 -12.87
C LEU A 52 -12.93 -4.69 -14.05
N GLU A 53 -14.24 -4.77 -13.85
CA GLU A 53 -15.22 -5.09 -14.91
C GLU A 53 -15.19 -4.06 -16.04
N LYS A 54 -15.13 -2.78 -15.70
CA LYS A 54 -15.11 -1.68 -16.68
C LYS A 54 -13.72 -1.35 -17.20
N GLN A 55 -12.70 -2.09 -16.75
CA GLN A 55 -11.30 -1.88 -17.13
C GLN A 55 -10.89 -0.41 -16.97
N VAL A 56 -11.39 0.26 -15.92
CA VAL A 56 -11.13 1.68 -15.65
C VAL A 56 -9.64 1.92 -15.46
N LEU A 57 -8.91 0.92 -14.97
CA LEU A 57 -7.46 0.90 -14.87
C LEU A 57 -6.73 1.06 -16.22
N ARG A 58 -7.38 0.81 -17.38
CA ARG A 58 -6.83 1.13 -18.71
C ARG A 58 -6.74 2.63 -18.96
N MET A 59 -7.63 3.39 -18.34
CA MET A 59 -7.70 4.85 -18.48
C MET A 59 -6.75 5.57 -17.52
N ALA A 60 -6.12 4.83 -16.59
CA ALA A 60 -5.07 5.35 -15.74
C ALA A 60 -3.83 5.64 -16.59
N ASP A 61 -3.70 6.90 -17.00
CA ASP A 61 -2.57 7.43 -17.75
C ASP A 61 -1.59 8.09 -16.78
N SER A 62 -0.34 7.60 -16.74
CA SER A 62 0.75 8.20 -15.95
C SER A 62 0.90 9.68 -16.24
N LYS A 63 0.69 10.11 -17.49
CA LYS A 63 0.89 11.50 -17.90
C LYS A 63 -0.16 12.46 -17.35
N ARG A 64 -1.25 11.94 -16.76
CA ARG A 64 -2.36 12.73 -16.22
C ARG A 64 -2.32 12.91 -14.71
N GLY A 65 -1.30 12.37 -14.04
CA GLY A 65 -1.05 12.55 -12.61
C GLY A 65 -0.90 11.24 -11.83
N LYS A 66 -0.84 11.38 -10.51
CA LYS A 66 -0.57 10.29 -9.56
C LYS A 66 -1.69 9.25 -9.55
N PHE A 67 -1.32 7.97 -9.51
CA PHE A 67 -2.30 6.88 -9.56
C PHE A 67 -3.28 6.93 -8.39
N ARG A 68 -2.81 7.28 -7.19
CA ARG A 68 -3.67 7.44 -6.01
C ARG A 68 -4.73 8.54 -6.20
N SER A 69 -4.36 9.64 -6.85
CA SER A 69 -5.28 10.76 -7.11
C SER A 69 -6.36 10.34 -8.11
N PHE A 70 -5.97 9.59 -9.14
CA PHE A 70 -6.90 8.95 -10.07
C PHE A 70 -7.84 7.99 -9.35
N LEU A 71 -7.31 7.13 -8.47
CA LEU A 71 -8.11 6.13 -7.74
C LEU A 71 -9.13 6.80 -6.82
N LEU A 72 -8.71 7.83 -6.07
CA LEU A 72 -9.58 8.58 -5.18
C LEU A 72 -10.64 9.38 -5.94
N GLY A 73 -10.28 10.01 -7.07
CA GLY A 73 -11.23 10.67 -7.96
C GLY A 73 -12.25 9.68 -8.54
N THR A 74 -11.79 8.50 -8.96
CA THR A 74 -12.67 7.43 -9.46
C THR A 74 -13.60 6.91 -8.36
N LEU A 75 -13.12 6.78 -7.12
CA LEU A 75 -13.97 6.41 -5.98
C LEU A 75 -15.06 7.47 -5.74
N LYS A 76 -14.71 8.76 -5.75
CA LYS A 76 -15.68 9.85 -5.59
C LYS A 76 -16.77 9.81 -6.66
N HIS A 77 -16.40 9.58 -7.93
CA HIS A 77 -17.36 9.40 -9.02
C HIS A 77 -18.23 8.15 -8.83
N PHE A 78 -17.62 7.02 -8.45
CA PHE A 78 -18.35 5.79 -8.15
C PHE A 78 -19.40 5.98 -7.04
N LEU A 79 -19.03 6.67 -5.95
CA LEU A 79 -19.96 6.93 -4.84
C LEU A 79 -21.11 7.85 -5.27
N SER A 80 -20.84 8.84 -6.13
CA SER A 80 -21.89 9.67 -6.72
C SER A 80 -22.86 8.83 -7.56
N ASP A 81 -22.33 7.96 -8.43
CA ASP A 81 -23.12 7.04 -9.25
C ASP A 81 -23.95 6.06 -8.39
N GLU A 82 -23.38 5.52 -7.31
CA GLU A 82 -24.08 4.60 -6.40
C GLU A 82 -25.15 5.33 -5.58
N TYR A 83 -24.93 6.58 -5.20
CA TYR A 83 -25.92 7.40 -4.53
C TYR A 83 -27.12 7.71 -5.46
N ASP A 84 -26.85 8.03 -6.72
CA ASP A 84 -27.88 8.23 -7.74
C ASP A 84 -28.62 6.93 -8.06
N ARG A 85 -27.92 5.78 -8.12
CA ARG A 85 -28.53 4.45 -8.28
C ARG A 85 -29.36 4.02 -7.08
N ALA A 86 -28.90 4.23 -5.86
CA ALA A 86 -29.64 3.86 -4.64
C ALA A 86 -30.96 4.65 -4.53
N ARG A 87 -30.98 5.90 -5.02
CA ARG A 87 -32.21 6.68 -5.17
C ARG A 87 -33.11 6.17 -6.29
N ALA A 88 -32.55 5.60 -7.37
CA ALA A 88 -33.29 5.09 -8.52
C ALA A 88 -33.75 3.62 -8.41
N GLN A 89 -33.06 2.77 -7.64
CA GLN A 89 -33.23 1.32 -7.61
C GLN A 89 -33.55 0.81 -6.19
N LYS A 90 -34.77 1.05 -5.72
CA LYS A 90 -35.40 0.10 -4.79
C LYS A 90 -35.71 -1.20 -5.56
N ARG A 91 -34.71 -2.10 -5.66
CA ARG A 91 -34.78 -3.59 -5.83
C ARG A 91 -33.70 -4.14 -6.79
N GLY A 92 -32.79 -4.93 -6.23
CA GLY A 92 -32.17 -6.10 -6.88
C GLY A 92 -30.94 -5.84 -7.75
N GLY A 93 -29.75 -6.21 -7.25
CA GLY A 93 -28.53 -6.22 -8.06
C GLY A 93 -27.43 -7.09 -7.45
N GLY A 94 -27.45 -8.38 -7.75
CA GLY A 94 -26.39 -9.31 -7.38
C GLY A 94 -25.09 -9.00 -8.14
N ARG A 95 -24.07 -8.53 -7.42
CA ARG A 95 -22.69 -8.42 -7.91
C ARG A 95 -21.90 -9.64 -7.43
N LYS A 96 -20.93 -10.11 -8.23
CA LYS A 96 -19.95 -11.09 -7.78
C LYS A 96 -19.04 -10.42 -6.76
N ILE A 97 -18.97 -11.01 -5.57
CA ILE A 97 -18.16 -10.53 -4.45
C ILE A 97 -16.68 -10.85 -4.76
N LEU A 98 -15.82 -9.84 -4.76
CA LEU A 98 -14.38 -10.04 -4.66
C LEU A 98 -14.06 -10.42 -3.22
N SER A 99 -13.28 -11.48 -3.02
CA SER A 99 -12.85 -11.92 -1.70
C SER A 99 -11.78 -10.97 -1.15
N ILE A 100 -12.20 -9.87 -0.55
CA ILE A 100 -11.34 -8.98 0.26
C ILE A 100 -11.62 -9.32 1.73
N ASP A 101 -10.57 -9.56 2.51
CA ASP A 101 -10.69 -9.88 3.93
C ASP A 101 -10.76 -8.60 4.77
N PHE A 102 -11.93 -8.30 5.34
CA PHE A 102 -12.17 -7.14 6.21
C PHE A 102 -12.11 -7.48 7.70
N THR A 103 -11.74 -8.71 8.07
CA THR A 103 -11.89 -9.23 9.45
C THR A 103 -11.24 -8.36 10.52
N GLU A 104 -10.17 -7.63 10.20
CA GLU A 104 -9.44 -6.75 11.13
C GLU A 104 -9.61 -5.23 10.86
N ALA A 105 -10.43 -4.85 9.86
CA ALA A 105 -10.46 -3.48 9.35
C ALA A 105 -10.93 -2.44 10.39
N GLU A 106 -11.94 -2.75 11.20
CA GLU A 106 -12.43 -1.86 12.26
C GLU A 106 -11.40 -1.68 13.40
N ASN A 107 -10.66 -2.73 13.74
CA ASN A 107 -9.62 -2.65 14.76
C ASN A 107 -8.48 -1.74 14.27
N GLN A 108 -8.07 -1.90 13.02
CA GLN A 108 -7.04 -1.06 12.41
C GLN A 108 -7.52 0.40 12.28
N TYR A 109 -8.77 0.64 11.87
CA TYR A 109 -9.38 1.98 11.82
C TYR A 109 -9.43 2.65 13.20
N ALA A 110 -9.85 1.92 14.24
CA ALA A 110 -9.96 2.44 15.61
C ALA A 110 -8.60 2.83 16.21
N LEU A 111 -7.51 2.22 15.74
CA LEU A 111 -6.14 2.53 16.15
C LEU A 111 -5.53 3.72 15.38
N GLU A 112 -6.14 4.16 14.27
CA GLU A 112 -5.64 5.33 13.54
C GLU A 112 -5.93 6.63 14.33
N PRO A 113 -4.93 7.51 14.52
CA PRO A 113 -5.15 8.79 15.20
C PRO A 113 -6.22 9.63 14.47
N ALA A 114 -7.21 10.10 15.22
CA ALA A 114 -8.33 10.90 14.69
C ALA A 114 -7.99 12.40 14.48
N HIS A 115 -6.75 12.82 14.73
CA HIS A 115 -6.39 14.24 14.72
C HIS A 115 -6.55 14.87 13.33
N GLY A 116 -7.36 15.94 13.25
CA GLY A 116 -7.31 17.14 12.37
C GLY A 116 -7.02 17.03 10.87
N LEU A 117 -6.67 15.86 10.36
CA LEU A 117 -6.27 15.62 8.99
C LEU A 117 -7.53 15.40 8.15
N SER A 118 -7.51 15.89 6.91
CA SER A 118 -8.59 15.61 5.97
C SER A 118 -8.59 14.12 5.59
N PRO A 119 -9.74 13.55 5.20
CA PRO A 119 -9.82 12.17 4.71
C PRO A 119 -8.81 11.85 3.61
N GLU A 120 -8.51 12.82 2.73
CA GLU A 120 -7.45 12.71 1.72
C GLU A 120 -6.08 12.46 2.36
N LYS A 121 -5.64 13.28 3.33
CA LYS A 121 -4.33 13.10 3.97
C LYS A 121 -4.21 11.77 4.71
N LEU A 122 -5.32 11.29 5.26
CA LEU A 122 -5.37 10.02 5.98
C LEU A 122 -5.35 8.82 5.02
N PHE A 123 -6.02 8.93 3.88
CA PHE A 123 -5.88 7.99 2.76
C PHE A 123 -4.40 7.88 2.34
N ASP A 124 -3.73 9.01 2.18
CA ASP A 124 -2.32 9.07 1.79
C ASP A 124 -1.40 8.42 2.83
N LYS A 125 -1.64 8.68 4.12
CA LYS A 125 -0.87 8.11 5.23
C LYS A 125 -1.10 6.60 5.35
N SER A 126 -2.35 6.16 5.23
CA SER A 126 -2.74 4.74 5.26
C SER A 126 -2.11 3.97 4.10
N TRP A 127 -2.09 4.57 2.90
CA TRP A 127 -1.37 4.03 1.74
C TRP A 127 0.13 3.90 2.01
N ALA A 128 0.78 4.97 2.51
CA ALA A 128 2.21 4.97 2.80
C ALA A 128 2.59 3.84 3.79
N LEU A 129 1.82 3.66 4.86
CA LEU A 129 2.03 2.57 5.83
C LEU A 129 1.87 1.20 5.18
N THR A 130 0.85 1.01 4.34
CA THR A 130 0.59 -0.26 3.66
C THR A 130 1.76 -0.65 2.74
N VAL A 131 2.27 0.30 1.95
CA VAL A 131 3.43 0.09 1.08
C VAL A 131 4.69 -0.28 1.88
N LEU A 132 4.94 0.39 3.01
CA LEU A 132 6.07 0.09 3.89
C LEU A 132 5.96 -1.30 4.52
N ASP A 133 4.77 -1.69 4.98
CA ASP A 133 4.52 -3.00 5.58
C ASP A 133 4.70 -4.14 4.57
N ARG A 134 4.17 -4.00 3.35
CA ARG A 134 4.41 -4.95 2.25
C ARG A 134 5.90 -5.10 1.94
N THR A 135 6.60 -3.97 1.83
CA THR A 135 8.05 -3.95 1.58
C THR A 135 8.80 -4.68 2.69
N MET A 136 8.42 -4.48 3.95
CA MET A 136 9.02 -5.16 5.10
C MET A 136 8.72 -6.66 5.10
N ALA A 137 7.48 -7.06 4.81
CA ALA A 137 7.07 -8.45 4.73
C ALA A 137 7.83 -9.21 3.63
N HIS A 138 7.98 -8.59 2.45
CA HIS A 138 8.74 -9.16 1.35
C HIS A 138 10.23 -9.30 1.70
N LEU A 139 10.83 -8.28 2.33
CA LEU A 139 12.22 -8.35 2.80
C LEU A 139 12.42 -9.48 3.84
N LYS A 140 11.47 -9.63 4.78
CA LYS A 140 11.48 -10.70 5.77
C LYS A 140 11.43 -12.08 5.10
N ALA A 141 10.50 -12.27 4.16
CA ALA A 141 10.35 -13.53 3.43
C ALA A 141 11.61 -13.88 2.62
N GLU A 142 12.21 -12.91 1.94
CA GLU A 142 13.43 -13.11 1.17
C GLU A 142 14.60 -13.54 2.07
N LEU A 143 14.80 -12.89 3.21
CA LEU A 143 15.88 -13.25 4.14
C LEU A 143 15.62 -14.60 4.83
N ALA A 144 14.35 -14.90 5.15
CA ALA A 144 13.97 -16.20 5.71
C ALA A 144 14.30 -17.34 4.74
N SER A 145 14.02 -17.20 3.44
CA SER A 145 14.36 -18.21 2.42
C SER A 145 15.87 -18.44 2.26
N GLN A 146 16.71 -17.50 2.72
CA GLN A 146 18.17 -17.60 2.73
C GLN A 146 18.73 -18.04 4.11
N ASN A 147 17.88 -18.51 5.04
CA ASN A 147 18.25 -18.82 6.43
C ASN A 147 18.83 -17.63 7.21
N LYS A 148 18.41 -16.39 6.88
CA LYS A 148 18.88 -15.14 7.51
C LYS A 148 17.78 -14.43 8.33
N HIS A 149 16.86 -15.20 8.91
CA HIS A 149 15.75 -14.65 9.70
C HIS A 149 16.25 -13.97 10.99
N GLU A 150 17.20 -14.56 11.72
CA GLU A 150 17.83 -13.93 12.88
C GLU A 150 18.51 -12.60 12.50
N LEU A 151 19.29 -12.59 11.42
CA LEU A 151 19.93 -11.38 10.91
C LEU A 151 18.91 -10.27 10.60
N PHE A 152 17.76 -10.64 10.02
CA PHE A 152 16.66 -9.70 9.78
C PHE A 152 16.10 -9.14 11.08
N ASP A 153 15.80 -9.99 12.06
CA ASP A 153 15.19 -9.56 13.32
C ASP A 153 16.11 -8.63 14.13
N HIS A 154 17.42 -8.88 14.11
CA HIS A 154 18.40 -8.00 14.78
C HIS A 154 18.66 -6.69 14.02
N LEU A 155 18.55 -6.67 12.69
CA LEU A 155 18.96 -5.51 11.89
C LEU A 155 17.80 -4.65 11.34
N LYS A 156 16.55 -5.14 11.33
CA LYS A 156 15.38 -4.43 10.79
C LYS A 156 15.16 -3.05 11.45
N ILE A 157 15.46 -2.93 12.74
CA ILE A 157 15.35 -1.68 13.49
C ILE A 157 16.28 -0.58 12.94
N TYR A 158 17.35 -0.96 12.22
CA TYR A 158 18.31 -0.02 11.65
C TYR A 158 17.95 0.41 10.22
N LEU A 159 16.80 0.00 9.69
CA LEU A 159 16.30 0.48 8.41
C LEU A 159 15.86 1.96 8.49
N THR A 160 15.32 2.38 9.63
CA THR A 160 14.76 3.72 9.87
C THR A 160 15.67 4.64 10.70
N VAL A 161 16.69 4.09 11.36
CA VAL A 161 17.63 4.87 12.19
C VAL A 161 18.62 5.67 11.34
N GLU A 162 18.86 6.94 11.66
CA GLU A 162 19.86 7.77 10.96
C GLU A 162 21.28 7.16 11.01
N LYS A 163 22.11 7.51 10.02
CA LYS A 163 23.52 7.09 9.97
C LYS A 163 24.27 7.71 11.16
N GLY A 164 24.45 6.96 12.24
CA GLY A 164 25.25 7.39 13.41
C GLY A 164 24.77 6.81 14.74
N SER A 165 23.49 6.45 14.85
CA SER A 165 22.88 5.93 16.09
C SER A 165 22.91 4.40 16.23
N ILE A 166 23.72 3.70 15.44
CA ILE A 166 23.76 2.23 15.46
C ILE A 166 24.91 1.76 16.38
N PRO A 167 24.63 1.03 17.47
CA PRO A 167 25.66 0.44 18.32
C PRO A 167 26.25 -0.80 17.64
N TYR A 168 27.09 -0.59 16.61
CA TYR A 168 27.66 -1.66 15.79
C TYR A 168 28.45 -2.68 16.61
N ARG A 169 29.09 -2.24 17.69
CA ARG A 169 29.88 -3.08 18.60
C ARG A 169 29.03 -4.11 19.33
N ASP A 170 27.92 -3.69 19.92
CA ASP A 170 27.06 -4.58 20.71
C ASP A 170 26.36 -5.60 19.79
N LYS A 171 25.92 -5.16 18.59
CA LYS A 171 25.36 -6.07 17.59
C LYS A 171 26.39 -7.05 17.02
N ALA A 172 27.66 -6.65 16.91
CA ALA A 172 28.73 -7.54 16.47
C ALA A 172 28.92 -8.72 17.43
N VAL A 173 28.84 -8.45 18.75
CA VAL A 173 28.87 -9.50 19.78
C VAL A 173 27.64 -10.42 19.68
N GLU A 174 26.43 -9.85 19.60
CA GLU A 174 25.19 -10.65 19.50
C GLU A 174 25.13 -11.55 18.27
N LEU A 175 25.63 -11.06 17.13
CA LEU A 175 25.59 -11.78 15.85
C LEU A 175 26.84 -12.65 15.62
N ASN A 176 27.79 -12.68 16.56
CA ASN A 176 29.10 -13.32 16.40
C ASN A 176 29.81 -12.90 15.09
N MET A 177 29.79 -11.60 14.80
CA MET A 177 30.34 -10.97 13.60
C MET A 177 31.36 -9.90 13.98
N THR A 178 32.17 -9.45 13.02
CA THR A 178 32.97 -8.23 13.20
C THR A 178 32.09 -6.99 12.98
N GLU A 179 32.43 -5.86 13.60
CA GLU A 179 31.72 -4.59 13.38
C GLU A 179 31.66 -4.20 11.89
N GLY A 180 32.74 -4.46 11.14
CA GLY A 180 32.79 -4.23 9.70
C GLY A 180 31.79 -5.10 8.92
N ASN A 181 31.60 -6.35 9.34
CA ASN A 181 30.62 -7.25 8.74
C ASN A 181 29.19 -6.81 9.08
N VAL A 182 28.91 -6.35 10.30
CA VAL A 182 27.59 -5.79 10.69
C VAL A 182 27.29 -4.54 9.89
N ARG A 183 28.25 -3.61 9.75
CA ARG A 183 28.11 -2.41 8.93
C ARG A 183 27.76 -2.77 7.49
N THR A 184 28.47 -3.74 6.91
CA THR A 184 28.21 -4.23 5.55
C THR A 184 26.83 -4.87 5.43
N ALA A 185 26.42 -5.67 6.42
CA ALA A 185 25.09 -6.29 6.47
C ALA A 185 23.97 -5.24 6.50
N VAL A 186 24.08 -4.21 7.35
CA VAL A 186 23.13 -3.08 7.40
C VAL A 186 23.09 -2.33 6.06
N HIS A 187 24.24 -2.07 5.44
CA HIS A 187 24.28 -1.43 4.12
C HIS A 187 23.58 -2.26 3.04
N ARG A 188 23.82 -3.57 3.01
CA ARG A 188 23.15 -4.48 2.07
C ARG A 188 21.64 -4.54 2.33
N LEU A 189 21.23 -4.62 3.59
CA LEU A 189 19.83 -4.64 4.00
C LEU A 189 19.11 -3.36 3.55
N ARG A 190 19.67 -2.18 3.83
CA ARG A 190 19.11 -0.88 3.38
C ARG A 190 19.04 -0.77 1.87
N ARG A 191 20.05 -1.26 1.15
CA ARG A 191 20.05 -1.27 -0.33
C ARG A 191 18.95 -2.18 -0.87
N ARG A 192 18.76 -3.35 -0.27
CA ARG A 192 17.71 -4.29 -0.69
C ARG A 192 16.32 -3.74 -0.37
N TYR A 193 16.10 -3.22 0.83
CA TYR A 193 14.86 -2.56 1.22
C TYR A 193 14.46 -1.44 0.25
N ARG A 194 15.38 -0.54 -0.11
CA ARG A 194 15.11 0.52 -1.10
C ARG A 194 14.70 -0.03 -2.47
N ARG A 195 15.32 -1.13 -2.90
CA ARG A 195 14.96 -1.77 -4.17
C ARG A 195 13.56 -2.35 -4.11
N LEU A 196 13.23 -3.09 -3.04
CA LEU A 196 11.89 -3.65 -2.85
C LEU A 196 10.82 -2.55 -2.76
N LEU A 197 11.10 -1.45 -2.07
CA LEU A 197 10.20 -0.30 -1.99
C LEU A 197 9.93 0.29 -3.38
N ARG A 198 11.00 0.47 -4.19
CA ARG A 198 10.86 0.91 -5.58
C ARG A 198 10.03 -0.09 -6.38
N ASP A 199 10.26 -1.38 -6.22
CA ASP A 199 9.56 -2.43 -6.96
C ASP A 199 8.06 -2.48 -6.59
N GLU A 200 7.68 -2.28 -5.32
CA GLU A 200 6.27 -2.16 -4.89
C GLU A 200 5.60 -0.93 -5.50
N ILE A 201 6.26 0.23 -5.44
CA ILE A 201 5.71 1.48 -6.03
C ILE A 201 5.64 1.36 -7.56
N ALA A 202 6.65 0.79 -8.21
CA ALA A 202 6.71 0.55 -9.65
C ALA A 202 5.53 -0.29 -10.18
N GLN A 203 5.01 -1.22 -9.36
CA GLN A 203 3.81 -2.00 -9.72
C GLN A 203 2.54 -1.15 -9.76
N THR A 204 2.52 -0.04 -9.02
CA THR A 204 1.38 0.87 -8.90
C THR A 204 1.48 2.12 -9.77
N VAL A 205 2.66 2.44 -10.31
CA VAL A 205 2.83 3.55 -11.26
C VAL A 205 2.82 3.09 -12.70
N ALA A 206 2.56 4.02 -13.63
CA ALA A 206 2.50 3.69 -15.04
C ALA A 206 3.82 3.93 -15.79
N ALA A 207 4.72 4.76 -15.27
CA ALA A 207 6.05 4.98 -15.82
C ALA A 207 7.13 5.00 -14.71
N GLU A 208 8.35 4.58 -15.05
CA GLU A 208 9.46 4.39 -14.10
C GLU A 208 10.01 5.71 -13.52
N ASP A 209 9.86 6.81 -14.27
CA ASP A 209 10.22 8.17 -13.85
C ASP A 209 9.32 8.72 -12.73
N GLN A 210 8.16 8.12 -12.50
CA GLN A 210 7.23 8.50 -11.42
C GLN A 210 7.56 7.85 -10.07
N VAL A 211 8.43 6.85 -10.07
CA VAL A 211 8.75 6.08 -8.85
C VAL A 211 9.44 6.98 -7.82
N ASP A 212 10.34 7.86 -8.26
CA ASP A 212 11.05 8.78 -7.35
C ASP A 212 10.09 9.80 -6.72
N GLU A 213 9.16 10.36 -7.50
CA GLU A 213 8.17 11.32 -6.99
C GLU A 213 7.21 10.66 -5.97
N GLU A 214 6.74 9.45 -6.25
CA GLU A 214 5.85 8.70 -5.34
C GLU A 214 6.57 8.28 -4.04
N ILE A 215 7.89 8.04 -4.09
CA ILE A 215 8.69 7.81 -2.89
C ILE A 215 8.74 9.08 -2.01
N ASP A 216 8.94 10.24 -2.62
CA ASP A 216 8.95 11.51 -1.88
C ASP A 216 7.58 11.80 -1.27
N ASP A 217 6.49 11.54 -2.01
CA ASP A 217 5.12 11.65 -1.48
C ASP A 217 4.85 10.70 -0.33
N LEU A 218 5.36 9.47 -0.39
CA LEU A 218 5.25 8.49 0.68
C LEU A 218 5.86 9.04 1.98
N PHE A 219 7.06 9.62 1.91
CA PHE A 219 7.68 10.21 3.09
C PHE A 219 6.96 11.48 3.57
N ASN A 220 6.47 12.31 2.65
CA ASN A 220 5.66 13.48 2.98
C ASN A 220 4.35 13.09 3.69
N ALA A 221 3.70 12.00 3.26
CA ALA A 221 2.47 11.49 3.89
C ALA A 221 2.67 11.03 5.35
N LEU A 222 3.88 10.62 5.70
CA LEU A 222 4.24 10.21 7.06
C LEU A 222 4.69 11.37 7.94
N ALA A 223 5.02 12.52 7.36
CA ALA A 223 5.51 13.70 8.06
C ALA A 223 4.39 14.60 8.63
N TYR A 224 3.12 14.30 8.33
CA TYR A 224 1.95 15.01 8.87
C TYR A 224 1.52 14.54 10.27
#